data_AF-A0A950FRE4-F1
#
_entry.id   AF-A0A950FRE4-F1
#
_cell.length_a   1.000
_cell.length_b   1.000
_cell.length_c   1.000
_cell.angle_alpha   90.00
_cell.angle_beta   90.00
_cell.angle_gamma   90.00
#
_symmetry.space_group_name_H-M   'P 1'
#
loop_
_entity.id
_entity.type
_entity.pdbx_description
1 polymer ?
#
loop_
_entity_poly.entity_id
_entity_poly.type
_entity_poly.pdbx_seq_one_letter_code
_entity_poly.pdbx_strand_id
1 'polypeptide(L)'
;MTDSPADGAFGLYSAVGDAFAGRRLGFGRRRAAAAARFARFRGAGDGAVAASWVAGALAEIGLLDVVLPPGAGERARLLAYADAPLLGARIVAAIPGAPPHAADIVRWHREHDDGTGVPDRLRWDGIPADAAALGIVHAYLEAVEDPAEPRDPAEALFAILADAGRKFRVELVRAFREFVGAAHNWDASVDDVRLEPVDADVALAALAARIDAREPRNDRRSERLAGLADALAARLDLDRGRAARLARLLALGRATEDAPHDDFDPLSRFARERRTDHARRAATIAGSVPAYAPDAPYLEASAAWYEDGPTDPLAAILALAVAADALDPLDAPRRLSAAAGSQFDPAITRAYLAGLGAAT
;
A
#
# COMPACT_ATOMS: atom_id res chain seq x y z
N MET A 1 -7.41 -11.76 -22.15
CA MET A 1 -7.26 -12.05 -20.71
C MET A 1 -7.91 -10.91 -19.97
N THR A 2 -8.86 -11.17 -19.09
CA THR A 2 -9.30 -10.18 -18.12
C THR A 2 -8.19 -10.04 -17.09
N ASP A 3 -7.61 -8.86 -16.95
CA ASP A 3 -6.59 -8.60 -15.94
C ASP A 3 -7.19 -8.81 -14.54
N SER A 4 -6.45 -9.47 -13.64
CA SER A 4 -6.92 -9.75 -12.29
C SER A 4 -7.17 -8.41 -11.57
N PRO A 5 -8.19 -8.27 -10.71
CA PRO A 5 -8.34 -7.05 -9.92
C PRO A 5 -7.13 -6.80 -8.99
N ALA A 6 -6.35 -7.86 -8.70
CA ALA A 6 -5.07 -7.79 -8.00
C ALA A 6 -3.96 -7.07 -8.79
N ASP A 7 -4.11 -6.90 -10.10
CA ASP A 7 -3.01 -6.47 -10.96
C ASP A 7 -2.96 -4.94 -11.09
N GLY A 8 -4.01 -4.23 -10.66
CA GLY A 8 -4.15 -2.77 -10.76
C GLY A 8 -4.21 -2.04 -9.40
N ALA A 9 -5.09 -1.05 -9.30
CA ALA A 9 -5.17 -0.15 -8.12
C ALA A 9 -5.42 -0.88 -6.80
N PHE A 10 -6.34 -1.85 -6.75
CA PHE A 10 -6.58 -2.64 -5.54
C PHE A 10 -5.36 -3.45 -5.12
N GLY A 11 -4.60 -3.98 -6.08
CA GLY A 11 -3.31 -4.61 -5.85
C GLY A 11 -2.31 -3.70 -5.17
N LEU A 12 -2.22 -2.44 -5.63
CA LEU A 12 -1.32 -1.45 -5.05
C LEU A 12 -1.72 -1.05 -3.63
N TYR A 13 -3.01 -0.84 -3.38
CA TYR A 13 -3.51 -0.60 -2.02
C TYR A 13 -3.22 -1.81 -1.12
N SER A 14 -3.45 -3.03 -1.60
CA SER A 14 -3.11 -4.26 -0.87
C SER A 14 -1.62 -4.35 -0.53
N ALA A 15 -0.73 -4.05 -1.48
CA ALA A 15 0.71 -4.08 -1.26
C ALA A 15 1.16 -3.03 -0.23
N VAL A 16 0.55 -1.84 -0.23
CA VAL A 16 0.78 -0.83 0.81
C VAL A 16 0.30 -1.31 2.17
N GLY A 17 -0.89 -1.93 2.25
CA GLY A 17 -1.39 -2.53 3.48
C GLY A 17 -0.45 -3.60 4.04
N ASP A 18 0.07 -4.48 3.19
CA ASP A 18 1.08 -5.49 3.56
C ASP A 18 2.35 -4.83 4.10
N ALA A 19 2.85 -3.79 3.43
CA ALA A 19 4.03 -3.05 3.88
C ALA A 19 3.82 -2.44 5.28
N PHE A 20 2.71 -1.74 5.51
CA PHE A 20 2.39 -1.17 6.83
C PHE A 20 2.19 -2.21 7.92
N ALA A 21 1.67 -3.39 7.56
CA ALA A 21 1.54 -4.51 8.47
C ALA A 21 2.87 -5.24 8.75
N GLY A 22 3.97 -4.87 8.10
CA GLY A 22 5.25 -5.59 8.20
C GLY A 22 5.18 -7.00 7.62
N ARG A 23 4.26 -7.25 6.67
CA ARG A 23 4.03 -8.54 6.04
C ARG A 23 4.80 -8.67 4.74
N ARG A 24 5.02 -9.93 4.34
CA ARG A 24 5.51 -10.23 2.99
C ARG A 24 4.50 -9.74 1.94
N LEU A 25 4.97 -8.99 0.95
CA LEU A 25 4.12 -8.48 -0.13
C LEU A 25 3.36 -9.61 -0.84
N GLY A 26 2.08 -9.35 -1.11
CA GLY A 26 1.14 -10.31 -1.68
C GLY A 26 0.37 -11.13 -0.64
N PHE A 27 0.57 -10.88 0.66
CA PHE A 27 -0.24 -11.46 1.73
C PHE A 27 -1.72 -11.07 1.57
N GLY A 28 -2.01 -9.78 1.40
CA GLY A 28 -3.37 -9.31 1.16
C GLY A 28 -4.00 -9.91 -0.11
N ARG A 29 -3.21 -10.12 -1.17
CA ARG A 29 -3.68 -10.80 -2.40
C ARG A 29 -4.12 -12.25 -2.14
N ARG A 30 -3.33 -13.03 -1.39
CA ARG A 30 -3.71 -14.42 -1.02
C ARG A 30 -4.91 -14.43 -0.08
N ARG A 31 -4.98 -13.50 0.87
CA ARG A 31 -6.16 -13.31 1.74
C ARG A 31 -7.42 -13.00 0.93
N ALA A 32 -7.33 -12.11 -0.06
CA ALA A 32 -8.42 -11.77 -0.97
C ALA A 32 -8.93 -13.00 -1.74
N ALA A 33 -8.01 -13.78 -2.30
CA ALA A 33 -8.32 -15.00 -3.02
C ALA A 33 -9.04 -16.03 -2.13
N ALA A 34 -8.49 -16.29 -0.94
CA ALA A 34 -9.07 -17.21 0.03
C ALA A 34 -10.46 -16.75 0.51
N ALA A 35 -10.62 -15.45 0.79
CA ALA A 35 -11.90 -14.87 1.21
C ALA A 35 -12.99 -14.99 0.13
N ALA A 36 -12.65 -14.66 -1.12
CA ALA A 36 -13.57 -14.77 -2.26
C ALA A 36 -13.99 -16.23 -2.52
N ARG A 37 -13.03 -17.17 -2.48
CA ARG A 37 -13.29 -18.60 -2.66
C ARG A 37 -14.13 -19.16 -1.52
N PHE A 38 -13.86 -18.74 -0.29
CA PHE A 38 -14.65 -19.17 0.87
C PHE A 38 -16.07 -18.60 0.82
N ALA A 39 -16.26 -17.36 0.36
CA ALA A 39 -17.58 -16.81 0.10
C ALA A 39 -18.35 -17.64 -0.95
N ARG A 40 -17.72 -18.00 -2.07
CA ARG A 40 -18.32 -18.90 -3.09
C ARG A 40 -18.68 -20.27 -2.52
N PHE A 41 -17.78 -20.86 -1.74
CA PHE A 41 -18.01 -22.16 -1.10
C PHE A 41 -19.25 -22.14 -0.19
N ARG A 42 -19.49 -21.01 0.50
CA ARG A 42 -20.69 -20.79 1.31
C ARG A 42 -21.95 -20.43 0.49
N GLY A 43 -21.88 -20.43 -0.83
CA GLY A 43 -23.00 -20.13 -1.72
C GLY A 43 -23.29 -18.64 -1.91
N ALA A 44 -22.33 -17.75 -1.63
CA ALA A 44 -22.50 -16.31 -1.82
C ALA A 44 -22.57 -15.94 -3.32
N GLY A 45 -23.43 -14.97 -3.66
CA GLY A 45 -23.52 -14.43 -5.02
C GLY A 45 -22.35 -13.49 -5.37
N ASP A 46 -22.22 -13.16 -6.66
CA ASP A 46 -21.05 -12.44 -7.21
C ASP A 46 -20.72 -11.12 -6.49
N GLY A 47 -21.73 -10.35 -6.10
CA GLY A 47 -21.51 -9.08 -5.36
C GLY A 47 -20.86 -9.29 -3.98
N ALA A 48 -21.30 -10.31 -3.24
CA ALA A 48 -20.73 -10.65 -1.93
C ALA A 48 -19.32 -11.27 -2.06
N VAL A 49 -19.09 -12.02 -3.13
CA VAL A 49 -17.75 -12.54 -3.49
C VAL A 49 -16.80 -11.38 -3.81
N ALA A 50 -17.24 -10.41 -4.61
CA ALA A 50 -16.48 -9.21 -4.91
C ALA A 50 -16.17 -8.39 -3.65
N ALA A 51 -17.17 -8.18 -2.78
CA ALA A 51 -16.98 -7.49 -1.51
C ALA A 51 -15.98 -8.22 -0.59
N SER A 52 -16.08 -9.55 -0.49
CA SER A 52 -15.13 -10.38 0.28
C SER A 52 -13.72 -10.33 -0.28
N TRP A 53 -13.57 -10.30 -1.61
CA TRP A 53 -12.28 -10.16 -2.27
C TRP A 53 -11.63 -8.82 -1.93
N VAL A 54 -12.36 -7.71 -2.12
CA VAL A 54 -11.84 -6.35 -1.82
C VAL A 54 -11.53 -6.21 -0.33
N ALA A 55 -12.39 -6.72 0.54
CA ALA A 55 -12.15 -6.69 1.98
C ALA A 55 -10.91 -7.51 2.38
N GLY A 56 -10.72 -8.69 1.79
CA GLY A 56 -9.52 -9.49 2.01
C GLY A 56 -8.26 -8.80 1.50
N ALA A 57 -8.30 -8.13 0.35
CA ALA A 57 -7.17 -7.37 -0.16
C ALA A 57 -6.80 -6.21 0.77
N LEU A 58 -7.81 -5.50 1.28
CA LEU A 58 -7.65 -4.22 1.97
C LEU A 58 -7.78 -4.27 3.50
N ALA A 59 -7.92 -5.45 4.11
CA ALA A 59 -8.15 -5.53 5.56
C ALA A 59 -7.02 -4.93 6.44
N GLU A 60 -5.79 -4.80 5.93
CA GLU A 60 -4.68 -4.12 6.65
C GLU A 60 -4.50 -2.65 6.26
N ILE A 61 -5.25 -2.12 5.27
CA ILE A 61 -4.98 -0.77 4.73
C ILE A 61 -5.13 0.33 5.77
N GLY A 62 -5.95 0.10 6.81
CA GLY A 62 -6.16 1.06 7.88
C GLY A 62 -4.93 1.38 8.72
N LEU A 63 -3.91 0.51 8.71
CA LEU A 63 -2.63 0.79 9.35
C LEU A 63 -1.92 2.01 8.74
N LEU A 64 -2.24 2.38 7.50
CA LEU A 64 -1.78 3.60 6.85
C LEU A 64 -2.12 4.86 7.67
N ASP A 65 -3.30 4.89 8.27
CA ASP A 65 -3.81 6.04 9.03
C ASP A 65 -3.53 5.94 10.54
N VAL A 66 -2.86 4.87 10.97
CA VAL A 66 -2.45 4.74 12.36
C VAL A 66 -1.22 5.63 12.59
N VAL A 67 -1.43 6.72 13.33
CA VAL A 67 -0.35 7.63 13.72
C VAL A 67 0.14 7.27 15.12
N LEU A 68 1.41 6.91 15.22
CA LEU A 68 2.09 6.59 16.47
C LEU A 68 3.14 7.66 16.78
N PRO A 69 3.29 8.06 18.05
CA PRO A 69 4.42 8.90 18.44
C PRO A 69 5.75 8.15 18.26
N PRO A 70 6.86 8.84 17.95
CA PRO A 70 8.18 8.22 17.88
C PRO A 70 8.51 7.45 19.17
N GLY A 71 9.00 6.22 19.02
CA GLY A 71 9.34 5.36 20.15
C GLY A 71 8.13 4.85 20.96
N ALA A 72 6.92 4.86 20.39
CA ALA A 72 5.73 4.29 21.02
C ALA A 72 6.01 2.90 21.62
N GLY A 73 5.63 2.68 22.87
CA GLY A 73 5.74 1.35 23.49
C GLY A 73 4.75 0.35 22.89
N GLU A 74 4.97 -0.94 23.15
CA GLU A 74 4.12 -2.03 22.66
C GLU A 74 2.63 -1.81 22.96
N ARG A 75 2.29 -1.41 24.21
CA ARG A 75 0.90 -1.12 24.60
C ARG A 75 0.26 0.02 23.80
N ALA A 76 1.01 1.07 23.50
CA ALA A 76 0.51 2.20 22.70
C ALA A 76 0.25 1.76 21.26
N ARG A 77 1.14 0.94 20.69
CA ARG A 77 0.93 0.32 19.37
C ARG A 77 -0.31 -0.55 19.33
N LEU A 78 -0.47 -1.45 20.31
CA LEU A 78 -1.64 -2.33 20.43
C LEU A 78 -2.96 -1.55 20.47
N LEU A 79 -3.01 -0.47 21.26
CA LEU A 79 -4.21 0.38 21.35
C LEU A 79 -4.50 1.11 20.03
N ALA A 80 -3.47 1.65 19.37
CA ALA A 80 -3.66 2.34 18.09
C ALA A 80 -4.06 1.37 16.97
N TYR A 81 -3.55 0.13 17.00
CA TYR A 81 -3.85 -0.89 16.00
C TYR A 81 -5.26 -1.48 16.15
N ALA A 82 -5.88 -1.34 17.33
CA ALA A 82 -7.26 -1.72 17.55
C ALA A 82 -8.25 -0.95 16.66
N ASP A 83 -7.91 0.30 16.30
CA ASP A 83 -8.73 1.14 15.42
C ASP A 83 -8.42 0.92 13.93
N ALA A 84 -7.38 0.15 13.58
CA ALA A 84 -6.99 -0.07 12.18
C ALA A 84 -8.14 -0.63 11.32
N PRO A 85 -8.99 -1.58 11.78
CA PRO A 85 -10.15 -2.01 10.99
C PRO A 85 -11.13 -0.87 10.68
N LEU A 86 -11.39 0.02 11.65
CA LEU A 86 -12.26 1.18 11.47
C LEU A 86 -11.67 2.18 10.45
N LEU A 87 -10.37 2.46 10.55
CA LEU A 87 -9.67 3.33 9.61
C LEU A 87 -9.65 2.72 8.21
N GLY A 88 -9.39 1.41 8.11
CA GLY A 88 -9.41 0.67 6.85
C GLY A 88 -10.77 0.74 6.18
N ALA A 89 -11.86 0.56 6.93
CA ALA A 89 -13.22 0.69 6.42
C ALA A 89 -13.49 2.07 5.81
N ARG A 90 -12.99 3.15 6.45
CA ARG A 90 -13.11 4.52 5.91
C ARG A 90 -12.35 4.69 4.60
N ILE A 91 -11.15 4.10 4.48
CA ILE A 91 -10.38 4.11 3.24
C ILE A 91 -11.13 3.36 2.15
N VAL A 92 -11.58 2.13 2.41
CA VAL A 92 -12.30 1.31 1.43
C VAL A 92 -13.58 1.99 0.95
N ALA A 93 -14.35 2.61 1.86
CA ALA A 93 -15.56 3.35 1.52
C ALA A 93 -15.31 4.57 0.62
N ALA A 94 -14.10 5.13 0.64
CA ALA A 94 -13.72 6.28 -0.18
C ALA A 94 -13.18 5.90 -1.57
N ILE A 95 -12.91 4.61 -1.84
CA ILE A 95 -12.42 4.15 -3.14
C ILE A 95 -13.60 4.06 -4.12
N PRO A 96 -13.59 4.84 -5.22
CA PRO A 96 -14.62 4.72 -6.26
C PRO A 96 -14.64 3.29 -6.82
N GLY A 97 -15.83 2.72 -7.00
CA GLY A 97 -15.98 1.36 -7.53
C GLY A 97 -15.74 0.23 -6.53
N ALA A 98 -15.42 0.52 -5.26
CA ALA A 98 -15.41 -0.50 -4.22
C ALA A 98 -16.82 -1.11 -4.04
N PRO A 99 -16.96 -2.44 -3.98
CA PRO A 99 -18.25 -3.09 -3.80
C PRO A 99 -18.97 -2.61 -2.53
N PRO A 100 -20.30 -2.45 -2.58
CA PRO A 100 -21.11 -2.25 -1.38
C PRO A 100 -20.80 -3.35 -0.35
N HIS A 101 -20.75 -2.98 0.94
CA HIS A 101 -20.40 -3.85 2.08
C HIS A 101 -18.92 -4.23 2.25
N ALA A 102 -18.03 -3.99 1.29
CA ALA A 102 -16.60 -4.27 1.48
C ALA A 102 -16.02 -3.53 2.70
N ALA A 103 -16.42 -2.27 2.91
CA ALA A 103 -16.02 -1.48 4.07
C ALA A 103 -16.51 -2.07 5.41
N ASP A 104 -17.73 -2.60 5.46
CA ASP A 104 -18.29 -3.23 6.68
C ASP A 104 -17.53 -4.51 7.03
N ILE A 105 -17.21 -5.32 6.01
CA ILE A 105 -16.39 -6.53 6.18
C ILE A 105 -15.02 -6.14 6.73
N VAL A 106 -14.35 -5.12 6.17
CA VAL A 106 -13.07 -4.63 6.69
C VAL A 106 -13.20 -4.09 8.12
N ARG A 107 -14.28 -3.38 8.46
CA ARG A 107 -14.46 -2.83 9.80
C ARG A 107 -14.49 -3.92 10.87
N TRP A 108 -15.16 -5.04 10.59
CA TRP A 108 -15.50 -6.02 11.61
C TRP A 108 -14.79 -7.36 11.47
N HIS A 109 -13.84 -7.51 10.54
CA HIS A 109 -13.12 -8.78 10.37
C HIS A 109 -12.24 -9.18 11.58
N ARG A 110 -11.98 -8.26 12.51
CA ARG A 110 -11.26 -8.52 13.78
C ARG A 110 -12.19 -8.57 15.00
N GLU A 111 -13.49 -8.59 14.78
CA GLU A 111 -14.44 -8.87 15.85
C GLU A 111 -14.44 -10.37 16.19
N HIS A 112 -14.69 -10.68 17.46
CA HIS A 112 -14.74 -12.05 17.96
C HIS A 112 -16.10 -12.29 18.60
N ASP A 113 -16.64 -13.51 18.45
CA ASP A 113 -17.96 -13.86 18.97
C ASP A 113 -18.10 -13.65 20.49
N ASP A 114 -17.03 -13.84 21.26
CA ASP A 114 -16.96 -13.59 22.70
C ASP A 114 -16.89 -12.10 23.09
N GLY A 115 -16.77 -11.19 22.12
CA GLY A 115 -16.67 -9.74 22.30
C GLY A 115 -15.29 -9.25 22.73
N THR A 116 -14.25 -10.09 22.59
CA THR A 116 -12.85 -9.68 22.83
C THR A 116 -12.21 -9.00 21.62
N GLY A 117 -12.87 -9.06 20.46
CA GLY A 117 -12.41 -8.44 19.22
C GLY A 117 -12.57 -6.91 19.22
N VAL A 118 -12.16 -6.31 18.10
CA VAL A 118 -12.09 -4.86 17.88
C VAL A 118 -12.63 -4.53 16.48
N PRO A 119 -13.13 -3.31 16.22
CA PRO A 119 -13.08 -2.10 17.06
C PRO A 119 -14.30 -1.89 17.97
N ASP A 120 -15.47 -2.43 17.62
CA ASP A 120 -16.76 -2.14 18.24
C ASP A 120 -17.15 -3.17 19.32
N ARG A 121 -16.40 -4.28 19.45
CA ARG A 121 -16.62 -5.37 20.42
C ARG A 121 -17.98 -6.04 20.25
N LEU A 122 -18.32 -6.29 18.98
CA LEU A 122 -19.53 -7.00 18.59
C LEU A 122 -19.48 -8.44 19.10
N ARG A 123 -20.66 -9.08 19.17
CA ARG A 123 -20.80 -10.46 19.67
C ARG A 123 -21.73 -11.26 18.79
N TRP A 124 -21.39 -12.51 18.54
CA TRP A 124 -22.23 -13.49 17.86
C TRP A 124 -22.88 -12.93 16.58
N ASP A 125 -24.21 -12.93 16.51
CA ASP A 125 -24.99 -12.46 15.36
C ASP A 125 -24.91 -10.94 15.11
N GLY A 126 -24.26 -10.19 16.00
CA GLY A 126 -23.92 -8.80 15.76
C GLY A 126 -22.82 -8.64 14.72
N ILE A 127 -21.97 -9.64 14.51
CA ILE A 127 -20.89 -9.62 13.51
C ILE A 127 -21.45 -10.10 12.17
N PRO A 128 -21.35 -9.31 11.08
CA PRO A 128 -21.78 -9.79 9.77
C PRO A 128 -21.08 -11.07 9.36
N ALA A 129 -21.82 -12.00 8.76
CA ALA A 129 -21.30 -13.33 8.44
C ALA A 129 -20.03 -13.30 7.57
N ASP A 130 -19.95 -12.35 6.64
CA ASP A 130 -18.79 -12.20 5.75
C ASP A 130 -17.58 -11.59 6.48
N ALA A 131 -17.81 -10.73 7.48
CA ALA A 131 -16.76 -10.21 8.36
C ALA A 131 -16.19 -11.33 9.25
N ALA A 132 -17.07 -12.11 9.88
CA ALA A 132 -16.68 -13.28 10.68
C ALA A 132 -15.93 -14.32 9.83
N ALA A 133 -16.37 -14.55 8.58
CA ALA A 133 -15.68 -15.42 7.64
C ALA A 133 -14.28 -14.88 7.28
N LEU A 134 -14.14 -13.57 7.01
CA LEU A 134 -12.84 -12.96 6.74
C LEU A 134 -11.91 -13.04 7.97
N GLY A 135 -12.44 -12.90 9.20
CA GLY A 135 -11.66 -13.07 10.43
C GLY A 135 -11.02 -14.46 10.55
N ILE A 136 -11.77 -15.52 10.20
CA ILE A 136 -11.24 -16.89 10.15
C ILE A 136 -10.15 -17.02 9.08
N VAL A 137 -10.41 -16.53 7.86
CA VAL A 137 -9.43 -16.55 6.75
C VAL A 137 -8.15 -15.81 7.14
N HIS A 138 -8.28 -14.65 7.79
CA HIS A 138 -7.15 -13.85 8.24
C HIS A 138 -6.32 -14.60 9.27
N ALA A 139 -6.93 -15.07 10.36
CA ALA A 139 -6.24 -15.79 11.43
C ALA A 139 -5.56 -17.07 10.92
N TYR A 140 -6.19 -17.77 9.98
CA TYR A 140 -5.61 -18.95 9.34
C TYR A 140 -4.36 -18.60 8.52
N LEU A 141 -4.46 -17.60 7.64
CA LEU A 141 -3.34 -17.17 6.81
C LEU A 141 -2.20 -16.57 7.64
N GLU A 142 -2.52 -15.84 8.71
CA GLU A 142 -1.53 -15.36 9.68
C GLU A 142 -0.75 -16.50 10.33
N ALA A 143 -1.44 -17.58 10.73
CA ALA A 143 -0.77 -18.73 11.32
C ALA A 143 0.10 -19.49 10.31
N VAL A 144 -0.32 -19.60 9.06
CA VAL A 144 0.46 -20.26 7.98
C VAL A 144 1.69 -19.45 7.60
N GLU A 145 1.58 -18.13 7.57
CA GLU A 145 2.63 -17.22 7.10
C GLU A 145 3.34 -16.43 8.20
N ASP A 146 3.23 -16.87 9.45
CA ASP A 146 3.94 -16.27 10.57
C ASP A 146 5.45 -16.25 10.26
N PRO A 147 6.09 -15.07 10.19
CA PRO A 147 7.51 -14.98 9.85
C PRO A 147 8.45 -15.64 10.87
N ALA A 148 8.02 -15.75 12.13
CA ALA A 148 8.81 -16.30 13.22
C ALA A 148 8.53 -17.80 13.43
N GLU A 149 7.28 -18.22 13.31
CA GLU A 149 6.84 -19.60 13.55
C GLU A 149 5.77 -20.04 12.52
N PRO A 150 6.14 -20.23 11.24
CA PRO A 150 5.18 -20.61 10.21
C PRO A 150 4.62 -22.01 10.50
N ARG A 151 3.29 -22.14 10.45
CA ARG A 151 2.59 -23.41 10.65
C ARG A 151 2.21 -24.05 9.33
N ASP A 152 2.20 -25.38 9.30
CA ASP A 152 1.60 -26.04 8.15
C ASP A 152 0.07 -25.83 8.11
N PRO A 153 -0.58 -26.02 6.95
CA PRO A 153 -2.02 -25.86 6.80
C PRO A 153 -2.88 -26.63 7.81
N ALA A 154 -2.45 -27.82 8.25
CA ALA A 154 -3.21 -28.64 9.21
C ALA A 154 -3.03 -28.12 10.64
N GLU A 155 -1.83 -27.70 11.02
CA GLU A 155 -1.52 -27.06 12.30
C GLU A 155 -2.26 -25.73 12.46
N ALA A 156 -2.23 -24.88 11.42
CA ALA A 156 -2.97 -23.62 11.41
C ALA A 156 -4.48 -23.85 11.57
N LEU A 157 -5.03 -24.88 10.90
CA LEU A 157 -6.44 -25.24 11.04
C LEU A 157 -6.77 -25.77 12.44
N PHE A 158 -5.85 -26.53 13.05
CA PHE A 158 -6.02 -27.01 14.43
C PHE A 158 -6.07 -25.85 15.43
N ALA A 159 -5.24 -24.82 15.25
CA ALA A 159 -5.27 -23.60 16.07
C ALA A 159 -6.62 -22.85 15.95
N ILE A 160 -7.14 -22.71 14.73
CA ILE A 160 -8.47 -22.11 14.47
C ILE A 160 -9.59 -22.93 15.14
N LEU A 161 -9.52 -24.26 15.08
CA LEU A 161 -10.50 -25.16 15.69
C LEU A 161 -10.54 -25.03 17.21
N ALA A 162 -9.40 -24.77 17.86
CA ALA A 162 -9.33 -24.54 19.31
C ALA A 162 -10.06 -23.25 19.75
N ASP A 163 -10.23 -22.29 18.84
CA ASP A 163 -10.94 -21.02 19.08
C ASP A 163 -12.43 -21.05 18.67
N ALA A 164 -12.92 -22.19 18.16
CA ALA A 164 -14.32 -22.38 17.78
C ALA A 164 -15.26 -22.35 18.99
N GLY A 165 -16.39 -21.64 18.85
CA GLY A 165 -17.35 -21.40 19.94
C GLY A 165 -16.89 -20.34 20.95
N ARG A 166 -15.71 -19.73 20.74
CA ARG A 166 -15.20 -18.62 21.55
C ARG A 166 -14.95 -17.39 20.68
N LYS A 167 -13.89 -17.40 19.85
CA LYS A 167 -13.63 -16.28 18.94
C LYS A 167 -14.42 -16.40 17.65
N PHE A 168 -14.61 -17.62 17.18
CA PHE A 168 -15.23 -17.91 15.89
C PHE A 168 -16.45 -18.83 16.06
N ARG A 169 -17.56 -18.50 15.39
CA ARG A 169 -18.74 -19.38 15.36
C ARG A 169 -18.42 -20.75 14.79
N VAL A 170 -18.95 -21.76 15.46
CA VAL A 170 -18.67 -23.17 15.18
C VAL A 170 -19.06 -23.53 13.75
N GLU A 171 -20.17 -22.99 13.25
CA GLU A 171 -20.69 -23.25 11.91
C GLU A 171 -19.73 -22.75 10.82
N LEU A 172 -19.15 -21.56 10.98
CA LEU A 172 -18.19 -21.03 10.00
C LEU A 172 -16.85 -21.74 10.07
N VAL A 173 -16.36 -22.10 11.27
CA VAL A 173 -15.12 -22.87 11.40
C VAL A 173 -15.26 -24.26 10.74
N ARG A 174 -16.41 -24.91 10.91
CA ARG A 174 -16.71 -26.19 10.22
C ARG A 174 -16.72 -26.02 8.70
N ALA A 175 -17.42 -25.02 8.19
CA ALA A 175 -17.44 -24.72 6.75
C ALA A 175 -16.04 -24.39 6.23
N PHE A 176 -15.22 -23.66 6.99
CA PHE A 176 -13.86 -23.31 6.60
C PHE A 176 -12.94 -24.54 6.57
N ARG A 177 -13.06 -25.45 7.54
CA ARG A 177 -12.36 -26.74 7.53
C ARG A 177 -12.70 -27.56 6.28
N GLU A 178 -13.98 -27.64 5.92
CA GLU A 178 -14.42 -28.35 4.71
C GLU A 178 -13.87 -27.68 3.45
N PHE A 179 -13.88 -26.35 3.40
CA PHE A 179 -13.32 -25.57 2.30
C PHE A 179 -11.82 -25.85 2.10
N VAL A 180 -11.00 -25.74 3.15
CA VAL A 180 -9.56 -26.00 3.07
C VAL A 180 -9.26 -27.47 2.74
N GLY A 181 -10.05 -28.41 3.27
CA GLY A 181 -9.90 -29.83 2.98
C GLY A 181 -10.28 -30.21 1.53
N ALA A 182 -11.30 -29.56 0.97
CA ALA A 182 -11.73 -29.78 -0.42
C ALA A 182 -10.81 -29.06 -1.43
N ALA A 183 -10.39 -27.84 -1.11
CA ALA A 183 -9.51 -27.02 -1.93
C ALA A 183 -8.05 -27.18 -1.46
N HIS A 184 -7.34 -28.16 -2.02
CA HIS A 184 -5.87 -28.28 -1.84
C HIS A 184 -5.10 -27.02 -2.30
N ASN A 185 -5.77 -26.04 -2.92
CA ASN A 185 -5.28 -24.75 -3.37
C ASN A 185 -6.20 -23.60 -2.91
N TRP A 186 -6.53 -23.56 -1.63
CA TRP A 186 -7.45 -22.57 -1.03
C TRP A 186 -7.05 -21.10 -1.29
N ASP A 187 -5.78 -20.81 -1.52
CA ASP A 187 -5.21 -19.49 -1.82
C ASP A 187 -4.96 -19.21 -3.32
N ALA A 188 -5.32 -20.14 -4.21
CA ALA A 188 -5.14 -19.96 -5.64
C ALA A 188 -5.85 -18.69 -6.15
N SER A 189 -5.19 -17.97 -7.06
CA SER A 189 -5.69 -16.69 -7.59
C SER A 189 -7.11 -16.81 -8.12
N VAL A 190 -7.86 -15.71 -7.95
CA VAL A 190 -9.23 -15.59 -8.40
C VAL A 190 -9.29 -14.45 -9.40
N ASP A 191 -9.21 -14.79 -10.68
CA ASP A 191 -9.11 -13.81 -11.77
C ASP A 191 -10.46 -13.48 -12.42
N ASP A 192 -11.53 -14.16 -11.97
CA ASP A 192 -12.90 -13.98 -12.47
C ASP A 192 -13.77 -13.08 -11.57
N VAL A 193 -13.22 -12.50 -10.48
CA VAL A 193 -13.91 -11.48 -9.70
C VAL A 193 -14.03 -10.21 -10.54
N ARG A 194 -15.26 -9.79 -10.83
CA ARG A 194 -15.54 -8.55 -11.56
C ARG A 194 -15.76 -7.42 -10.57
N LEU A 195 -14.92 -6.39 -10.68
CA LEU A 195 -15.06 -5.13 -9.94
C LEU A 195 -15.42 -4.02 -10.92
N GLU A 196 -16.05 -2.97 -10.42
CA GLU A 196 -16.21 -1.74 -11.19
C GLU A 196 -14.82 -1.17 -11.54
N PRO A 197 -14.62 -0.66 -12.77
CA PRO A 197 -13.36 -0.05 -13.16
C PRO A 197 -12.99 1.12 -12.24
N VAL A 198 -11.73 1.14 -11.80
CA VAL A 198 -11.16 2.23 -11.02
C VAL A 198 -10.13 2.95 -11.87
N ASP A 199 -10.20 4.27 -11.93
CA ASP A 199 -9.15 5.08 -12.55
C ASP A 199 -7.87 4.94 -11.72
N ALA A 200 -6.85 4.32 -12.31
CA ALA A 200 -5.60 4.00 -11.63
C ALA A 200 -4.83 5.25 -11.20
N ASP A 201 -4.86 6.32 -11.99
CA ASP A 201 -4.14 7.56 -11.69
C ASP A 201 -4.82 8.31 -10.55
N VAL A 202 -6.17 8.35 -10.53
CA VAL A 202 -6.94 8.93 -9.42
C VAL A 202 -6.73 8.14 -8.13
N ALA A 203 -6.79 6.80 -8.21
CA ALA A 203 -6.59 5.94 -7.03
C ALA A 203 -5.16 6.06 -6.48
N LEU A 204 -4.15 6.11 -7.35
CA LEU A 204 -2.76 6.32 -6.97
C LEU A 204 -2.55 7.71 -6.35
N ALA A 205 -3.14 8.76 -6.92
CA ALA A 205 -3.05 10.11 -6.36
C ALA A 205 -3.67 10.18 -4.95
N ALA A 206 -4.83 9.55 -4.74
CA ALA A 206 -5.46 9.48 -3.41
C ALA A 206 -4.60 8.70 -2.40
N LEU A 207 -4.00 7.58 -2.81
CA LEU A 207 -3.12 6.77 -1.96
C LEU A 207 -1.86 7.55 -1.56
N ALA A 208 -1.20 8.18 -2.53
CA ALA A 208 0.02 8.96 -2.30
C ALA A 208 -0.24 10.16 -1.39
N ALA A 209 -1.33 10.90 -1.62
CA ALA A 209 -1.73 12.01 -0.76
C ALA A 209 -2.01 11.57 0.69
N ARG A 210 -2.58 10.37 0.88
CA ARG A 210 -2.83 9.84 2.22
C ARG A 210 -1.55 9.41 2.94
N ILE A 211 -0.58 8.84 2.21
CA ILE A 211 0.75 8.54 2.77
C ILE A 211 1.47 9.82 3.18
N ASP A 212 1.42 10.85 2.33
CA ASP A 212 1.99 12.17 2.61
C ASP A 212 1.41 12.81 3.88
N ALA A 213 0.09 12.74 4.05
CA ALA A 213 -0.63 13.34 5.17
C ALA A 213 -0.25 12.79 6.55
N ARG A 214 0.48 11.66 6.62
CA ARG A 214 1.02 11.11 7.87
C ARG A 214 2.07 12.00 8.52
N GLU A 215 2.74 12.84 7.73
CA GLU A 215 3.74 13.80 8.21
C GLU A 215 3.39 15.20 7.68
N PRO A 216 3.00 16.16 8.54
CA PRO A 216 2.56 17.49 8.11
C PRO A 216 3.51 18.21 7.15
N ARG A 217 4.83 18.02 7.28
CA ARG A 217 5.82 18.63 6.36
C ARG A 217 5.72 18.12 4.92
N ASN A 218 5.12 16.94 4.73
CA ASN A 218 4.93 16.33 3.42
C ASN A 218 3.54 16.52 2.86
N ASP A 219 2.68 17.32 3.49
CA ASP A 219 1.33 17.54 2.99
C ASP A 219 1.37 17.93 1.50
N ARG A 220 0.61 17.19 0.68
CA ARG A 220 0.55 17.33 -0.79
C ARG A 220 1.89 17.23 -1.53
N ARG A 221 2.90 16.59 -0.94
CA ARG A 221 4.24 16.45 -1.54
C ARG A 221 4.22 15.71 -2.86
N SER A 222 3.56 14.56 -2.92
CA SER A 222 3.40 13.76 -4.14
C SER A 222 2.72 14.53 -5.27
N GLU A 223 1.79 15.44 -4.95
CA GLU A 223 1.15 16.33 -5.93
C GLU A 223 2.15 17.34 -6.48
N ARG A 224 2.95 17.99 -5.62
CA ARG A 224 4.02 18.91 -6.06
C ARG A 224 5.05 18.21 -6.92
N LEU A 225 5.49 17.02 -6.51
CA LEU A 225 6.44 16.21 -7.28
C LEU A 225 5.86 15.81 -8.64
N ALA A 226 4.60 15.40 -8.69
CA ALA A 226 3.95 15.03 -9.95
C ALA A 226 3.80 16.23 -10.89
N GLY A 227 3.44 17.41 -10.36
CA GLY A 227 3.36 18.64 -11.16
C GLY A 227 4.71 19.10 -11.71
N LEU A 228 5.77 19.00 -10.89
CA LEU A 228 7.12 19.32 -11.34
C LEU A 228 7.64 18.31 -12.38
N ALA A 229 7.40 17.01 -12.16
CA ALA A 229 7.78 15.95 -13.09
C ALA A 229 7.05 16.08 -14.43
N ASP A 230 5.75 16.38 -14.43
CA ASP A 230 4.97 16.68 -15.64
C ASP A 230 5.56 17.87 -16.42
N ALA A 231 5.84 18.97 -15.71
CA ALA A 231 6.35 20.19 -16.31
C ALA A 231 7.76 20.02 -16.91
N LEU A 232 8.61 19.18 -16.30
CA LEU A 232 9.92 18.84 -16.81
C LEU A 232 9.83 17.89 -18.01
N ALA A 233 9.00 16.84 -17.90
CA ALA A 233 8.79 15.89 -18.99
C ALA A 233 8.25 16.60 -20.24
N ALA A 234 7.33 17.55 -20.08
CA ALA A 234 6.80 18.37 -21.18
C ALA A 234 7.89 19.21 -21.89
N ARG A 235 8.85 19.76 -21.13
CA ARG A 235 9.96 20.56 -21.70
C ARG A 235 11.01 19.72 -22.40
N LEU A 236 11.11 18.45 -22.03
CA LEU A 236 12.12 17.51 -22.51
C LEU A 236 11.58 16.53 -23.55
N ASP A 237 10.32 16.69 -23.98
CA ASP A 237 9.63 15.80 -24.92
C ASP A 237 9.59 14.33 -24.44
N LEU A 238 9.28 14.15 -23.15
CA LEU A 238 9.17 12.86 -22.49
C LEU A 238 7.71 12.55 -22.09
N ASP A 239 7.43 11.30 -21.73
CA ASP A 239 6.11 10.85 -21.29
C ASP A 239 5.70 11.52 -19.96
N ARG A 240 4.84 12.54 -20.10
CA ARG A 240 4.26 13.34 -19.02
C ARG A 240 3.46 12.51 -18.03
N GLY A 241 2.59 11.63 -18.53
CA GLY A 241 1.72 10.81 -17.69
C GLY A 241 2.54 9.84 -16.85
N ARG A 242 3.54 9.19 -17.48
CA ARG A 242 4.45 8.30 -16.78
C ARG A 242 5.33 9.03 -15.77
N ALA A 243 5.85 10.21 -16.09
CA ALA A 243 6.62 11.03 -15.15
C ALA A 243 5.81 11.38 -13.89
N ALA A 244 4.56 11.85 -14.07
CA ALA A 244 3.67 12.17 -12.97
C ALA A 244 3.26 10.93 -12.15
N ARG A 245 3.04 9.79 -12.80
CA ARG A 245 2.77 8.51 -12.13
C ARG A 245 3.95 8.06 -11.27
N LEU A 246 5.16 8.06 -11.82
CA LEU A 246 6.38 7.73 -11.12
C LEU A 246 6.62 8.63 -9.89
N ALA A 247 6.36 9.93 -10.02
CA ALA A 247 6.51 10.87 -8.91
C ALA A 247 5.56 10.54 -7.74
N ARG A 248 4.33 10.10 -8.03
CA ARG A 248 3.38 9.64 -7.00
C ARG A 248 3.79 8.31 -6.38
N LEU A 249 4.29 7.37 -7.19
CA LEU A 249 4.76 6.06 -6.70
C LEU A 249 5.93 6.18 -5.71
N LEU A 250 6.73 7.26 -5.76
CA LEU A 250 7.78 7.50 -4.74
C LEU A 250 7.22 7.63 -3.33
N ALA A 251 5.97 8.07 -3.15
CA ALA A 251 5.33 8.15 -1.83
C ALA A 251 5.27 6.78 -1.15
N LEU A 252 5.15 5.69 -1.92
CA LEU A 252 5.10 4.31 -1.39
C LEU A 252 6.35 3.94 -0.59
N GLY A 253 7.51 4.52 -0.91
CA GLY A 253 8.76 4.29 -0.19
C GLY A 253 8.76 4.74 1.28
N ARG A 254 7.72 5.50 1.66
CA ARG A 254 7.46 6.00 3.00
C ARG A 254 6.46 5.15 3.78
N ALA A 255 5.89 4.13 3.15
CA ALA A 255 5.30 3.03 3.90
C ALA A 255 6.40 2.46 4.81
N THR A 256 6.07 2.25 6.09
CA THR A 256 6.94 1.77 7.17
C THR A 256 7.90 2.77 7.84
N GLU A 257 7.90 4.06 7.48
CA GLU A 257 8.62 5.04 8.28
C GLU A 257 7.91 5.27 9.63
N ASP A 258 8.61 4.98 10.74
CA ASP A 258 8.37 5.61 12.04
C ASP A 258 8.77 7.07 11.90
N ALA A 259 7.82 8.01 11.87
CA ALA A 259 8.08 9.43 11.56
C ALA A 259 9.35 9.98 12.25
N PRO A 260 10.48 10.15 11.52
CA PRO A 260 11.69 10.74 12.09
C PRO A 260 11.94 12.12 11.50
N HIS A 261 12.32 13.05 12.38
CA HIS A 261 12.76 14.40 12.04
C HIS A 261 14.04 14.36 11.20
N ASP A 262 14.05 15.08 10.08
CA ASP A 262 15.28 15.41 9.36
C ASP A 262 15.56 16.92 9.48
N ASP A 263 16.67 17.24 10.13
CA ASP A 263 17.35 18.55 10.07
C ASP A 263 18.59 18.47 9.14
N PHE A 264 18.75 17.37 8.38
CA PHE A 264 19.90 17.18 7.51
C PHE A 264 19.77 17.93 6.19
N ASP A 265 20.91 18.38 5.67
CA ASP A 265 20.99 18.95 4.34
C ASP A 265 20.50 17.94 3.28
N PRO A 266 19.48 18.27 2.46
CA PRO A 266 18.96 17.40 1.42
C PRO A 266 20.00 16.92 0.41
N LEU A 267 21.11 17.63 0.20
CA LEU A 267 22.17 17.22 -0.73
C LEU A 267 23.33 16.46 -0.06
N SER A 268 23.22 16.17 1.23
CA SER A 268 24.22 15.41 1.99
C SER A 268 24.21 13.92 1.64
N ARG A 269 25.31 13.23 1.99
CA ARG A 269 25.42 11.77 1.87
C ARG A 269 24.39 11.02 2.71
N PHE A 270 24.07 11.50 3.92
CA PHE A 270 23.03 10.88 4.75
C PHE A 270 21.64 10.98 4.10
N ALA A 271 21.30 12.16 3.57
CA ALA A 271 20.06 12.34 2.82
C ALA A 271 20.02 11.46 1.55
N ARG A 272 21.18 11.20 0.92
CA ARG A 272 21.30 10.25 -0.20
C ARG A 272 20.95 8.82 0.23
N GLU A 273 21.57 8.30 1.30
CA GLU A 273 21.32 6.93 1.77
C GLU A 273 19.83 6.72 2.08
N ARG A 274 19.19 7.68 2.76
CA ARG A 274 17.75 7.67 2.99
C ARG A 274 16.91 7.68 1.71
N ARG A 275 17.26 8.52 0.72
CA ARG A 275 16.56 8.54 -0.57
C ARG A 275 16.68 7.20 -1.30
N THR A 276 17.84 6.57 -1.25
CA THR A 276 18.05 5.23 -1.82
C THR A 276 17.12 4.21 -1.18
N ASP A 277 16.98 4.25 0.15
CA ASP A 277 16.06 3.37 0.86
C ASP A 277 14.60 3.63 0.49
N HIS A 278 14.18 4.89 0.35
CA HIS A 278 12.83 5.24 -0.14
C HIS A 278 12.58 4.76 -1.57
N ALA A 279 13.51 5.03 -2.47
CA ALA A 279 13.44 4.62 -3.87
C ALA A 279 13.31 3.09 -4.00
N ARG A 280 14.14 2.33 -3.27
CA ARG A 280 14.10 0.87 -3.26
C ARG A 280 12.82 0.30 -2.66
N ARG A 281 12.32 0.88 -1.55
CA ARG A 281 11.04 0.46 -0.97
C ARG A 281 9.89 0.75 -1.93
N ALA A 282 9.84 1.94 -2.54
CA ALA A 282 8.84 2.31 -3.53
C ALA A 282 8.86 1.35 -4.72
N ALA A 283 10.05 1.07 -5.26
CA ALA A 283 10.26 0.11 -6.35
C ALA A 283 9.81 -1.30 -5.97
N THR A 284 10.09 -1.75 -4.74
CA THR A 284 9.71 -3.07 -4.25
C THR A 284 8.18 -3.20 -4.12
N ILE A 285 7.52 -2.20 -3.53
CA ILE A 285 6.06 -2.19 -3.36
C ILE A 285 5.36 -2.11 -4.72
N ALA A 286 5.70 -1.13 -5.56
CA ALA A 286 5.13 -0.98 -6.89
C ALA A 286 5.44 -2.21 -7.77
N GLY A 287 6.66 -2.71 -7.69
CA GLY A 287 7.15 -3.89 -8.40
C GLY A 287 6.40 -5.19 -8.11
N SER A 288 5.79 -5.29 -6.92
CA SER A 288 4.98 -6.45 -6.52
C SER A 288 3.62 -6.54 -7.25
N VAL A 289 3.22 -5.48 -7.96
CA VAL A 289 1.91 -5.38 -8.62
C VAL A 289 2.12 -5.29 -10.13
N PRO A 290 1.59 -6.22 -10.94
CA PRO A 290 1.88 -6.31 -12.37
C PRO A 290 1.73 -5.01 -13.18
N ALA A 291 0.67 -4.21 -12.96
CA ALA A 291 0.50 -2.96 -13.72
C ALA A 291 1.57 -1.90 -13.42
N TYR A 292 2.25 -1.98 -12.28
CA TYR A 292 3.28 -1.02 -11.85
C TYR A 292 4.70 -1.61 -11.89
N ALA A 293 4.84 -2.92 -12.14
CA ALA A 293 6.13 -3.59 -12.25
C ALA A 293 7.09 -2.95 -13.29
N PRO A 294 6.62 -2.50 -14.47
CA PRO A 294 7.49 -1.81 -15.43
C PRO A 294 8.07 -0.48 -14.94
N ASP A 295 7.52 0.10 -13.87
CA ASP A 295 7.94 1.39 -13.32
C ASP A 295 8.99 1.25 -12.20
N ALA A 296 9.10 0.07 -11.58
CA ALA A 296 10.04 -0.19 -10.48
C ALA A 296 11.51 0.19 -10.77
N PRO A 297 12.09 -0.13 -11.96
CA PRO A 297 13.47 0.26 -12.27
C PRO A 297 13.71 1.78 -12.27
N TYR A 298 12.71 2.57 -12.67
CA TYR A 298 12.81 4.04 -12.69
C TYR A 298 12.77 4.61 -11.27
N LEU A 299 11.95 4.01 -10.39
CA LEU A 299 11.89 4.38 -8.98
C LEU A 299 13.22 4.10 -8.30
N GLU A 300 13.82 2.93 -8.50
CA GLU A 300 15.12 2.59 -7.91
C GLU A 300 16.24 3.50 -8.45
N ALA A 301 16.26 3.75 -9.76
CA ALA A 301 17.27 4.61 -10.39
C ALA A 301 17.17 6.09 -9.94
N SER A 302 16.01 6.54 -9.43
CA SER A 302 15.81 7.93 -8.99
C SER A 302 16.67 8.38 -7.81
N ALA A 303 17.35 7.45 -7.12
CA ALA A 303 18.26 7.76 -6.02
C ALA A 303 19.75 7.79 -6.44
N ALA A 304 20.09 7.40 -7.67
CA ALA A 304 21.46 7.41 -8.15
C ALA A 304 21.96 8.84 -8.35
N TRP A 305 23.27 9.05 -8.15
CA TRP A 305 23.93 10.29 -8.55
C TRP A 305 24.39 10.20 -9.99
N TYR A 306 24.36 11.33 -10.69
CA TYR A 306 24.79 11.40 -12.08
C TYR A 306 26.26 10.98 -12.28
N GLU A 307 27.15 11.25 -11.32
CA GLU A 307 28.57 10.85 -11.38
C GLU A 307 28.78 9.33 -11.31
N ASP A 308 27.82 8.58 -10.77
CA ASP A 308 27.85 7.11 -10.77
C ASP A 308 27.48 6.53 -12.16
N GLY A 309 26.97 7.38 -13.06
CA GLY A 309 26.57 7.05 -14.43
C GLY A 309 25.25 7.71 -14.82
N PRO A 310 25.02 7.98 -16.12
CA PRO A 310 23.75 8.52 -16.58
C PRO A 310 22.62 7.50 -16.34
N THR A 311 21.50 7.98 -15.81
CA THR A 311 20.27 7.19 -15.64
C THR A 311 19.26 7.50 -16.74
N ASP A 312 18.17 6.75 -16.77
CA ASP A 312 17.02 7.09 -17.59
C ASP A 312 16.53 8.54 -17.29
N PRO A 313 16.16 9.33 -18.31
CA PRO A 313 15.72 10.71 -18.13
C PRO A 313 14.52 10.88 -17.18
N LEU A 314 13.57 9.93 -17.17
CA LEU A 314 12.45 9.96 -16.23
C LEU A 314 12.93 9.76 -14.80
N ALA A 315 13.86 8.82 -14.55
CA ALA A 315 14.44 8.63 -13.23
C ALA A 315 15.22 9.87 -12.75
N ALA A 316 15.94 10.53 -13.65
CA ALA A 316 16.68 11.75 -13.33
C ALA A 316 15.75 12.97 -13.10
N ILE A 317 14.58 13.03 -13.75
CA ILE A 317 13.50 14.00 -13.41
C ILE A 317 13.06 13.80 -11.96
N LEU A 318 12.82 12.55 -11.56
CA LEU A 318 12.39 12.22 -10.19
C LEU A 318 13.43 12.63 -9.16
N ALA A 319 14.71 12.31 -9.42
CA ALA A 319 15.84 12.67 -8.56
C ALA A 319 15.89 14.18 -8.30
N LEU A 320 15.82 14.97 -9.38
CA LEU A 320 15.82 16.43 -9.29
C LEU A 320 14.56 16.97 -8.62
N ALA A 321 13.38 16.42 -8.93
CA ALA A 321 12.11 16.87 -8.33
C ALA A 321 12.09 16.67 -6.81
N VAL A 322 12.56 15.51 -6.33
CA VAL A 322 12.68 15.22 -4.90
C VAL A 322 13.63 16.20 -4.21
N ALA A 323 14.77 16.51 -4.83
CA ALA A 323 15.72 17.46 -4.28
C ALA A 323 15.17 18.89 -4.28
N ALA A 324 14.51 19.32 -5.36
CA ALA A 324 13.90 20.64 -5.47
C ALA A 324 12.80 20.87 -4.43
N ASP A 325 11.96 19.87 -4.17
CA ASP A 325 10.90 19.93 -3.14
C ASP A 325 11.47 19.97 -1.70
N ALA A 326 12.65 19.40 -1.47
CA ALA A 326 13.30 19.38 -0.16
C ALA A 326 14.11 20.64 0.15
N LEU A 327 14.40 21.48 -0.84
CA LEU A 327 15.21 22.69 -0.69
C LEU A 327 14.32 23.93 -0.49
N ASP A 328 14.86 24.94 0.21
CA ASP A 328 14.24 26.27 0.21
C ASP A 328 14.13 26.78 -1.24
N PRO A 329 12.95 27.24 -1.69
CA PRO A 329 12.74 27.67 -3.07
C PRO A 329 13.68 28.78 -3.55
N LEU A 330 14.19 29.63 -2.66
CA LEU A 330 15.14 30.71 -2.99
C LEU A 330 16.56 30.17 -3.18
N ASP A 331 16.93 29.11 -2.47
CA ASP A 331 18.25 28.48 -2.56
C ASP A 331 18.31 27.37 -3.63
N ALA A 332 17.18 26.72 -3.93
CA ALA A 332 17.10 25.57 -4.82
C ALA A 332 17.79 25.82 -6.18
N PRO A 333 17.60 26.95 -6.89
CA PRO A 333 18.22 27.17 -8.20
C PRO A 333 19.75 27.16 -8.13
N ARG A 334 20.32 27.87 -7.14
CA ARG A 334 21.77 27.95 -6.94
C ARG A 334 22.37 26.60 -6.57
N ARG A 335 21.71 25.89 -5.64
CA ARG A 335 22.22 24.61 -5.13
C ARG A 335 22.11 23.48 -6.15
N LEU A 336 20.99 23.38 -6.86
CA LEU A 336 20.81 22.39 -7.93
C LEU A 336 21.74 22.67 -9.11
N SER A 337 21.96 23.95 -9.47
CA SER A 337 22.94 24.31 -10.49
C SER A 337 24.37 23.91 -10.11
N ALA A 338 24.75 24.05 -8.84
CA ALA A 338 26.08 23.65 -8.37
C ALA A 338 26.27 22.12 -8.32
N ALA A 339 25.18 21.36 -8.21
CA ALA A 339 25.16 19.90 -8.18
C ALA A 339 24.92 19.25 -9.55
N ALA A 340 24.79 20.06 -10.62
CA ALA A 340 24.63 19.58 -11.99
C ALA A 340 25.91 18.90 -12.48
N GLY A 341 25.79 17.69 -13.03
CA GLY A 341 26.91 16.89 -13.53
C GLY A 341 27.65 16.08 -12.46
N SER A 342 27.32 16.28 -11.18
CA SER A 342 27.76 15.41 -10.09
C SER A 342 26.58 14.62 -9.51
N GLN A 343 25.58 15.30 -8.96
CA GLN A 343 24.40 14.64 -8.39
C GLN A 343 23.25 14.55 -9.39
N PHE A 344 23.03 15.59 -10.20
CA PHE A 344 21.88 15.68 -11.10
C PHE A 344 22.28 15.78 -12.56
N ASP A 345 21.42 15.27 -13.44
CA ASP A 345 21.59 15.39 -14.89
C ASP A 345 21.67 16.87 -15.33
N PRO A 346 22.71 17.28 -16.07
CA PRO A 346 22.86 18.66 -16.51
C PRO A 346 21.73 19.17 -17.41
N ALA A 347 21.18 18.33 -18.30
CA ALA A 347 20.12 18.72 -19.21
C ALA A 347 18.80 18.94 -18.47
N ILE A 348 18.46 18.05 -17.53
CA ILE A 348 17.25 18.17 -16.71
C ILE A 348 17.36 19.38 -15.78
N THR A 349 18.54 19.61 -15.20
CA THR A 349 18.79 20.79 -14.36
C THR A 349 18.61 22.08 -15.15
N ARG A 350 19.12 22.16 -16.39
CA ARG A 350 18.88 23.32 -17.26
C ARG A 350 17.40 23.52 -17.57
N ALA A 351 16.65 22.45 -17.85
CA ALA A 351 15.22 22.53 -18.11
C ALA A 351 14.43 23.04 -16.89
N TYR A 352 14.81 22.60 -15.68
CA TYR A 352 14.26 23.11 -14.42
C TYR A 352 14.49 24.60 -14.25
N LEU A 353 15.75 25.05 -14.39
CA LEU A 353 16.12 26.46 -14.21
C LEU A 353 15.45 27.37 -15.25
N ALA A 354 15.36 26.92 -16.51
CA ALA A 354 14.64 27.64 -17.56
C ALA A 354 13.14 27.78 -17.24
N GLY A 355 12.55 26.77 -16.59
CA GLY A 355 11.15 26.82 -16.15
C GLY A 355 10.87 27.89 -15.10
N LEU A 356 11.83 28.18 -14.21
CA LEU A 356 11.70 29.22 -13.19
C LEU A 356 11.78 30.63 -13.80
N GLY A 357 12.66 30.85 -14.78
CA GLY A 357 12.83 32.16 -15.44
C GLY A 357 11.70 32.54 -16.40
N ALA A 358 10.83 31.61 -16.76
CA ALA A 358 9.62 31.88 -17.54
C ALA A 358 8.40 32.26 -16.68
N ALA A 359 8.53 32.15 -15.34
CA ALA A 359 7.47 32.42 -14.38
C ALA A 359 7.56 33.83 -13.73
N THR A 360 8.47 34.67 -14.23
CA THR A 360 8.62 36.10 -13.89
C THR A 360 8.25 36.98 -15.05
#